data_AF-A0A3A6Q111-F1
#
_entry.id   AF-A0A3A6Q111-F1
#
_cell.length_a   1.000
_cell.length_b   1.000
_cell.length_c   1.000
_cell.angle_alpha   90.00
_cell.angle_beta   90.00
_cell.angle_gamma   90.00
#
_symmetry.space_group_name_H-M   'P 1'
#
loop_
_entity.id
_entity.type
_entity.pdbx_description
1 polymer ?
#
loop_
_entity_poly.entity_id
_entity_poly.type
_entity_poly.pdbx_seq_one_letter_code
_entity_poly.pdbx_strand_id
1 'polypeptide(L)' 'MIDEIVELLLDVIVEFIPNSVWKILAFVVGAVATAAGVLVIDESLWTGGALITVGLFLLAGSVISWFR' A
#
# COMPACT_ATOMS: atom_id res chain seq x y z
N MET A 1 -6.27 -3.39 -27.80
CA MET A 1 -5.11 -4.19 -28.29
C MET A 1 -3.86 -3.90 -27.47
N ILE A 2 -3.43 -2.64 -27.30
CA ILE A 2 -2.29 -2.32 -26.40
C ILE A 2 -2.64 -2.58 -24.92
N ASP A 3 -3.84 -2.22 -24.47
CA ASP A 3 -4.26 -2.40 -23.07
C ASP A 3 -4.23 -3.88 -22.62
N GLU A 4 -4.63 -4.79 -23.51
CA GLU A 4 -4.65 -6.24 -23.25
C GLU A 4 -3.22 -6.81 -23.16
N ILE A 5 -2.28 -6.28 -23.93
CA ILE A 5 -0.85 -6.64 -23.84
C ILE A 5 -0.24 -6.10 -22.55
N VAL A 6 -0.60 -4.89 -22.14
CA VAL A 6 -0.13 -4.26 -20.90
C VAL A 6 -0.67 -5.00 -19.68
N GLU A 7 -1.94 -5.39 -19.69
CA GLU A 7 -2.58 -6.16 -18.62
C GLU A 7 -1.90 -7.53 -18.44
N LEU A 8 -1.67 -8.25 -19.55
CA LEU A 8 -0.99 -9.55 -19.53
C LEU A 8 0.47 -9.42 -19.05
N LEU A 9 1.16 -8.34 -19.41
CA LEU A 9 2.52 -8.07 -18.95
C LEU A 9 2.56 -7.75 -17.44
N LEU A 10 1.61 -6.97 -16.93
CA LEU A 10 1.52 -6.65 -15.51
C LEU A 10 1.20 -7.88 -14.66
N ASP A 11 0.29 -8.73 -15.13
CA ASP A 11 -0.10 -9.95 -14.41
C ASP A 11 1.09 -10.91 -14.26
N VAL A 12 1.83 -11.11 -15.35
CA VAL A 12 3.08 -11.89 -15.33
C VAL A 12 4.09 -11.29 -14.35
N ILE A 13 4.31 -9.96 -14.40
CA ILE A 13 5.25 -9.31 -13.48
C ILE A 13 4.82 -9.49 -12.02
N VAL A 14 3.53 -9.33 -11.71
CA VAL A 14 2.94 -9.49 -10.38
C VAL A 14 3.12 -10.91 -9.86
N GLU A 15 2.92 -11.92 -10.72
CA GLU A 15 3.08 -13.35 -10.39
C GLU A 15 4.54 -13.70 -10.07
N PHE A 16 5.51 -13.04 -10.70
CA PHE A 16 6.93 -13.23 -10.43
C PHE A 16 7.42 -12.56 -9.13
N ILE A 17 6.64 -11.65 -8.53
CA ILE A 17 7.05 -10.94 -7.31
C ILE A 17 6.82 -11.82 -6.07
N PRO A 18 7.86 -12.13 -5.29
CA PRO A 18 7.71 -12.92 -4.08
C PRO A 18 6.73 -12.27 -3.09
N ASN A 19 5.94 -13.08 -2.38
CA ASN A 19 5.01 -12.59 -1.36
C ASN A 19 5.69 -11.69 -0.31
N SER A 20 6.96 -11.97 0.04
CA SER A 20 7.75 -11.13 0.95
C SER A 20 7.92 -9.70 0.45
N VAL A 21 8.05 -9.50 -0.87
CA VAL A 21 8.16 -8.16 -1.47
C VAL A 21 6.83 -7.43 -1.33
N TRP A 22 5.70 -8.09 -1.57
CA TRP A 22 4.36 -7.53 -1.36
C TRP A 22 4.13 -7.07 0.09
N LYS A 23 4.60 -7.84 1.06
CA LYS A 23 4.54 -7.47 2.49
C LYS A 23 5.34 -6.19 2.76
N ILE A 24 6.57 -6.10 2.26
CA ILE A 24 7.42 -4.91 2.40
C ILE A 24 6.78 -3.71 1.70
N LEU A 25 6.24 -3.90 0.50
CA LEU A 25 5.59 -2.84 -0.28
C LEU A 25 4.37 -2.30 0.48
N ALA A 26 3.53 -3.18 1.03
CA ALA A 26 2.40 -2.81 1.88
C ALA A 26 2.85 -2.03 3.13
N PHE A 27 3.98 -2.43 3.74
CA PHE A 27 4.55 -1.71 4.88
C PHE A 27 5.01 -0.30 4.51
N VAL A 28 5.77 -0.17 3.42
CA VAL A 28 6.29 1.12 2.94
C VAL A 28 5.16 2.04 2.54
N VAL A 29 4.18 1.55 1.77
CA VAL A 29 3.00 2.33 1.37
C VAL A 29 2.20 2.74 2.59
N GLY A 30 2.00 1.84 3.56
CA GLY A 30 1.32 2.16 4.81
C GLY A 30 2.03 3.25 5.63
N ALA A 31 3.36 3.18 5.72
CA ALA A 31 4.17 4.20 6.40
C ALA A 31 4.06 5.56 5.73
N VAL A 32 4.19 5.60 4.39
CA VAL A 32 4.09 6.83 3.60
C VAL A 32 2.69 7.42 3.68
N ALA A 33 1.64 6.61 3.56
CA ALA A 33 0.26 7.05 3.67
C ALA A 33 -0.05 7.62 5.06
N THR A 34 0.46 6.99 6.11
CA THR A 34 0.33 7.50 7.49
C THR A 34 1.04 8.84 7.65
N ALA A 35 2.29 8.95 7.19
CA ALA A 35 3.05 10.19 7.27
C ALA A 35 2.38 11.32 6.46
N ALA A 36 1.94 11.03 5.24
CA ALA A 36 1.21 11.98 4.42
C ALA A 36 -0.11 12.40 5.08
N GLY A 37 -0.84 11.45 5.68
CA GLY A 37 -2.07 11.74 6.40
C GLY A 37 -1.84 12.64 7.61
N VAL A 38 -0.75 12.44 8.36
CA VAL A 38 -0.35 13.33 9.47
C VAL A 38 -0.05 14.74 8.97
N LEU A 39 0.60 14.88 7.82
CA LEU A 39 0.90 16.21 7.25
C LEU A 39 -0.36 16.95 6.78
N VAL A 40 -1.37 16.22 6.31
CA VAL A 40 -2.60 16.79 5.74
C VAL A 40 -3.72 16.92 6.78
N ILE A 41 -3.58 16.34 7.97
CA ILE A 41 -4.65 16.33 8.98
C ILE A 41 -5.04 17.74 9.46
N ASP A 42 -4.07 18.65 9.50
CA ASP A 42 -4.28 20.04 9.89
C ASP A 42 -5.05 20.84 8.81
N GLU A 43 -4.92 20.44 7.54
CA GLU A 43 -5.67 21.05 6.43
C GLU A 43 -7.06 20.43 6.26
N SER A 44 -7.15 19.11 6.40
CA SER A 44 -8.39 18.35 6.21
C SER A 44 -8.41 17.12 7.12
N LEU A 45 -9.20 17.20 8.20
CA LEU A 45 -9.37 16.10 9.14
C LEU A 45 -9.90 14.83 8.46
N TRP A 46 -10.79 14.98 7.47
CA TRP A 46 -11.36 13.85 6.73
C TRP A 46 -10.30 13.17 5.86
N THR A 47 -9.56 13.94 5.08
CA THR A 47 -8.55 13.40 4.15
C THR A 47 -7.35 12.84 4.91
N GLY A 48 -6.82 13.61 5.86
CA GLY A 48 -5.71 13.19 6.70
C GLY A 48 -6.07 12.01 7.59
N GLY A 49 -7.25 12.02 8.22
CA GLY A 49 -7.76 10.91 9.02
C GLY A 49 -7.97 9.62 8.21
N ALA A 50 -8.51 9.72 6.99
CA ALA A 50 -8.65 8.58 6.09
C ALA A 50 -7.29 8.00 5.68
N LEU A 51 -6.33 8.86 5.30
CA LEU A 51 -4.97 8.46 4.95
C LEU A 51 -4.25 7.76 6.11
N ILE A 52 -4.36 8.30 7.33
CA ILE A 52 -3.81 7.68 8.54
C ILE A 52 -4.45 6.32 8.80
N THR A 53 -5.77 6.23 8.70
CA THR A 53 -6.50 4.97 8.97
C THR A 53 -6.10 3.89 7.97
N VAL A 54 -6.05 4.23 6.68
CA VAL A 54 -5.60 3.32 5.61
C VAL A 54 -4.14 2.94 5.80
N GLY A 55 -3.27 3.92 6.08
CA GLY A 55 -1.85 3.70 6.29
C GLY A 55 -1.58 2.77 7.48
N LEU A 56 -2.29 2.98 8.59
CA LEU A 56 -2.18 2.15 9.79
C LEU A 56 -2.70 0.72 9.54
N PHE A 57 -3.79 0.58 8.77
CA PHE A 57 -4.33 -0.72 8.40
C PHE A 57 -3.34 -1.51 7.54
N LEU A 58 -2.70 -0.87 6.56
CA LEU A 58 -1.68 -1.49 5.73
C LEU A 58 -0.42 -1.87 6.53
N LEU A 59 0.02 -0.99 7.43
CA LEU A 59 1.15 -1.27 8.33
C LEU A 59 0.86 -2.46 9.24
N ALA A 60 -0.27 -2.43 9.96
CA ALA A 60 -0.65 -3.50 10.87
C ALA A 60 -0.87 -4.81 10.12
N GLY A 61 -1.56 -4.77 8.97
CA GLY A 61 -1.78 -5.93 8.12
C GLY A 61 -0.47 -6.53 7.61
N SER A 62 0.46 -5.69 7.16
CA SER A 62 1.79 -6.15 6.73
C SER A 62 2.56 -6.81 7.86
N VAL A 63 2.63 -6.17 9.04
CA VAL A 63 3.30 -6.71 10.23
C VAL A 63 2.70 -8.05 10.65
N ILE A 64 1.37 -8.13 10.77
CA ILE A 64 0.66 -9.37 11.12
C ILE A 64 0.95 -10.47 10.08
N SER A 65 0.96 -10.12 8.80
CA SER A 65 1.27 -11.09 7.75
C SER A 65 2.70 -11.63 7.84
N TRP A 66 3.63 -10.92 8.49
CA TRP A 66 4.99 -11.41 8.66
C TRP A 66 5.09 -12.48 9.75
N PHE A 67 4.24 -12.40 10.77
CA PHE A 67 4.19 -13.37 11.86
C PHE A 67 3.41 -14.66 11.53
N ARG A 68 2.78 -14.73 10.36
CA ARG A 68 1.89 -15.82 9.93
C ARG A 68 2.34 -16.40 8.60
#